data_AF-A0A8C6SDN4-F1
#
_entry.id   AF-A0A8C6SDN4-F1
#
_cell.length_a   1.000
_cell.length_b   1.000
_cell.length_c   1.000
_cell.angle_alpha   90.00
_cell.angle_beta   90.00
_cell.angle_gamma   90.00
#
_symmetry.space_group_name_H-M   'P 1'
#
loop_
_entity.id
_entity.type
_entity.pdbx_description
1 polymer ?
#
loop_
_entity_poly.entity_id
_entity_poly.type
_entity_poly.pdbx_seq_one_letter_code
_entity_poly.pdbx_strand_id
1 'polypeptide(L)'
;MSRSPDSEDGCFVAMDTEDSGTEPARITEEVNENTGSYRKKGNMDIFGTGAGRTMLELPEEVLEYILSFLSPYQEQKTAALVCKQWYRLIKGVAYQCYHGFLRAVREGNIQWESRTYPYPGTPITQRFSHSACYYDSNQSMYVFGGCTQSSCNAAFNDLWRLDLNSKEWIRPLASGRSVL
;
A
#
# COMPACT_ATOMS: atom_id res chain seq x y z
N MET A 1 18.63 45.65 -5.74
CA MET A 1 17.38 45.34 -5.03
C MET A 1 16.83 44.09 -5.70
N SER A 2 16.46 42.98 -5.08
CA SER A 2 16.23 42.58 -3.68
C SER A 2 16.10 41.04 -3.67
N ARG A 3 16.29 40.43 -2.49
CA ARG A 3 16.25 38.98 -2.18
C ARG A 3 14.86 38.33 -2.39
N SER A 4 14.88 37.00 -2.59
CA SER A 4 13.81 35.98 -2.61
C SER A 4 12.98 35.90 -1.29
N PRO A 5 11.88 35.11 -1.14
CA PRO A 5 11.89 33.62 -1.25
C PRO A 5 10.60 32.89 -1.70
N ASP A 6 10.79 31.59 -1.90
CA ASP A 6 9.92 30.40 -1.96
C ASP A 6 8.43 30.51 -1.58
N SER A 7 7.58 29.85 -2.37
CA SER A 7 6.27 29.35 -1.92
C SER A 7 6.16 27.88 -2.34
N GLU A 8 6.48 27.01 -1.39
CA GLU A 8 6.22 25.58 -1.45
C GLU A 8 4.72 25.34 -1.18
N ASP A 9 3.90 25.26 -2.22
CA ASP A 9 2.53 24.75 -2.07
C ASP A 9 2.56 23.22 -2.04
N GLY A 10 2.82 22.69 -0.84
CA GLY A 10 2.63 21.29 -0.51
C GLY A 10 1.17 20.90 -0.72
N CYS A 11 0.94 19.91 -1.58
CA CYS A 11 -0.36 19.25 -1.71
C CYS A 11 -0.68 18.53 -0.40
N PHE A 12 -1.49 19.19 0.42
CA PHE A 12 -2.08 18.63 1.64
C PHE A 12 -3.07 17.54 1.25
N VAL A 13 -2.64 16.28 1.30
CA VAL A 13 -3.57 15.15 1.24
C VAL A 13 -4.14 14.97 2.64
N ALA A 14 -5.38 15.44 2.81
CA ALA A 14 -6.14 15.30 4.04
C ALA A 14 -6.28 13.81 4.41
N MET A 15 -5.88 13.48 5.62
CA MET A 15 -6.11 12.18 6.23
C MET A 15 -7.35 12.33 7.11
N ASP A 16 -8.49 11.87 6.60
CA ASP A 16 -9.75 11.92 7.33
C ASP A 16 -9.58 11.25 8.70
N THR A 17 -9.79 12.04 9.75
CA THR A 17 -9.80 11.58 11.14
C THR A 17 -11.26 11.57 11.56
N GLU A 18 -11.88 10.39 11.60
CA GLU A 18 -13.25 10.27 12.07
C GLU A 18 -13.32 10.54 13.59
N ASP A 19 -14.21 11.47 13.90
CA ASP A 19 -14.51 12.06 15.20
C ASP A 19 -15.19 11.06 16.15
N SER A 20 -14.65 10.98 17.36
CA SER A 20 -15.13 10.17 18.46
C SER A 20 -16.12 10.99 19.29
N GLY A 21 -17.40 10.59 19.29
CA GLY A 21 -18.40 11.14 20.22
C GLY A 21 -19.36 10.07 20.69
N THR A 22 -19.29 9.71 21.98
CA THR A 22 -20.44 9.59 22.91
C THR A 22 -19.92 9.31 24.33
N GLU A 23 -20.15 10.28 25.23
CA GLU A 23 -19.89 10.29 26.68
C GLU A 23 -20.97 9.49 27.49
N PRO A 24 -20.84 9.30 28.83
CA PRO A 24 -21.03 8.02 29.51
C PRO A 24 -22.34 7.90 30.30
N ALA A 25 -22.66 6.67 30.71
CA ALA A 25 -23.69 6.38 31.70
C ALA A 25 -23.08 5.68 32.95
N ARG A 26 -23.18 6.37 34.08
CA ARG A 26 -22.93 5.89 35.46
C ARG A 26 -23.84 4.72 35.82
N ILE A 27 -23.30 3.67 36.47
CA ILE A 27 -24.00 2.87 37.50
C ILE A 27 -22.99 2.50 38.61
N THR A 28 -23.51 2.52 39.83
CA THR A 28 -22.96 2.48 41.20
C THR A 28 -22.20 1.22 41.65
N GLU A 29 -21.46 1.41 42.75
CA GLU A 29 -20.63 0.46 43.52
C GLU A 29 -21.34 -0.83 43.98
N GLU A 30 -20.55 -1.90 44.20
CA GLU A 30 -20.59 -2.68 45.44
C GLU A 30 -19.34 -3.58 45.59
N VAL A 31 -18.74 -3.49 46.78
CA VAL A 31 -17.58 -4.26 47.26
C VAL A 31 -18.07 -5.60 47.83
N ASN A 32 -17.38 -6.70 47.56
CA ASN A 32 -17.23 -7.75 48.58
C ASN A 32 -15.98 -8.61 48.37
N GLU A 33 -15.10 -8.58 49.37
CA GLU A 33 -13.99 -9.51 49.55
C GLU A 33 -14.54 -10.86 50.06
N ASN A 34 -14.04 -11.98 49.54
CA ASN A 34 -13.86 -13.14 50.40
C ASN A 34 -12.74 -14.07 49.93
N THR A 35 -11.94 -14.46 50.91
CA THR A 35 -10.77 -15.32 50.91
C THR A 35 -11.11 -16.81 50.68
N GLY A 36 -10.18 -17.61 50.14
CA GLY A 36 -10.37 -19.07 50.10
C GLY A 36 -9.45 -19.93 49.23
N SER A 37 -8.21 -20.15 49.73
CA SER A 37 -7.39 -21.38 49.72
C SER A 37 -7.39 -22.42 48.56
N TYR A 38 -6.15 -22.66 48.09
CA TYR A 38 -5.51 -23.80 47.40
C TYR A 38 -6.22 -25.18 47.26
N ARG A 39 -6.11 -25.76 46.05
CA ARG A 39 -5.90 -27.20 45.85
C ARG A 39 -4.97 -27.47 44.66
N LYS A 40 -3.75 -27.93 44.94
CA LYS A 40 -2.84 -28.57 43.97
C LYS A 40 -3.48 -29.88 43.45
N LYS A 41 -3.41 -30.11 42.14
CA LYS A 41 -3.48 -31.47 41.58
C LYS A 41 -2.55 -31.60 40.37
N GLY A 42 -1.47 -32.34 40.61
CA GLY A 42 -0.85 -33.35 39.74
C GLY A 42 -0.58 -33.03 38.28
N ASN A 43 0.72 -33.01 37.96
CA ASN A 43 1.33 -33.15 36.65
C ASN A 43 0.70 -34.28 35.81
N MET A 44 0.48 -34.03 34.52
CA MET A 44 0.48 -35.08 33.50
C MET A 44 1.03 -34.47 32.21
N ASP A 45 2.30 -34.79 31.94
CA ASP A 45 2.97 -34.50 30.68
C ASP A 45 2.21 -35.17 29.54
N ILE A 46 1.76 -34.39 28.57
CA ILE A 46 1.32 -34.90 27.26
C ILE A 46 2.20 -34.26 26.20
N PHE A 47 3.04 -35.12 25.64
CA PHE A 47 3.86 -34.89 24.47
C PHE A 47 3.03 -34.36 23.29
N GLY A 48 3.58 -33.34 22.63
CA GLY A 48 3.56 -33.25 21.17
C GLY A 48 2.25 -32.80 20.54
N THR A 49 1.73 -31.62 20.90
CA THR A 49 0.99 -30.83 19.91
C THR A 49 1.99 -30.01 19.14
N GLY A 50 2.20 -30.33 17.86
CA GLY A 50 2.86 -29.43 16.93
C GLY A 50 2.07 -28.13 16.90
N ALA A 51 2.46 -27.19 17.77
CA ALA A 51 2.01 -25.82 17.70
C ALA A 51 2.53 -25.31 16.36
N GLY A 52 1.65 -25.25 15.37
CA GLY A 52 1.94 -24.55 14.13
C GLY A 52 2.33 -23.14 14.54
N ARG A 53 3.63 -22.83 14.51
CA ARG A 53 4.15 -21.52 14.89
C ARG A 53 3.36 -20.49 14.09
N THR A 54 2.59 -19.68 14.80
CA THR A 54 1.75 -18.69 14.13
C THR A 54 2.63 -17.53 13.71
N MET A 55 2.30 -16.88 12.60
CA MET A 55 3.07 -15.73 12.10
C MET A 55 3.12 -14.56 13.11
N LEU A 56 2.25 -14.57 14.12
CA LEU A 56 2.19 -13.59 15.21
C LEU A 56 3.23 -13.81 16.32
N GLU A 57 3.90 -14.97 16.35
CA GLU A 57 4.97 -15.27 17.30
C GLU A 57 6.33 -14.69 16.86
N LEU A 58 6.42 -14.14 15.65
CA LEU A 58 7.61 -13.47 15.15
C LEU A 58 7.82 -12.12 15.86
N PRO A 59 9.08 -11.71 16.11
CA PRO A 59 9.39 -10.34 16.52
C PRO A 59 8.82 -9.33 15.53
N GLU A 60 8.40 -8.17 16.03
CA GLU A 60 7.74 -7.15 15.21
C GLU A 60 8.63 -6.66 14.07
N GLU A 61 9.94 -6.57 14.30
CA GLU A 61 10.92 -6.13 13.31
C GLU A 61 10.98 -7.08 12.10
N VAL A 62 10.88 -8.39 12.35
CA VAL A 62 10.87 -9.39 11.27
C VAL A 62 9.56 -9.30 10.48
N LEU A 63 8.45 -9.09 11.18
CA LEU A 63 7.16 -8.96 10.54
C LEU A 63 7.06 -7.65 9.73
N GLU A 64 7.54 -6.52 10.26
CA GLU A 64 7.68 -5.26 9.51
C GLU A 64 8.54 -5.45 8.26
N TYR A 65 9.68 -6.15 8.38
CA TYR A 65 10.54 -6.43 7.24
C TYR A 65 9.81 -7.25 6.16
N ILE A 66 9.08 -8.31 6.55
CA ILE A 66 8.27 -9.09 5.60
C ILE A 66 7.19 -8.20 4.95
N LEU A 67 6.47 -7.42 5.75
CA LEU A 67 5.41 -6.53 5.28
C LEU A 67 5.92 -5.41 4.38
N SER A 68 7.19 -5.01 4.53
CA SER A 68 7.84 -4.00 3.68
C SER A 68 8.03 -4.46 2.23
N PHE A 69 7.98 -5.77 1.96
CA PHE A 69 8.02 -6.29 0.60
C PHE A 69 6.67 -6.21 -0.12
N LEU A 70 5.58 -6.01 0.62
CA LEU A 70 4.26 -5.87 0.02
C LEU A 70 4.17 -4.54 -0.73
N SER A 71 3.53 -4.59 -1.89
CA SER A 71 3.22 -3.42 -2.68
C SER A 71 2.41 -2.40 -1.86
N PRO A 72 2.81 -1.11 -1.84
CA PRO A 72 2.09 -0.07 -1.12
C PRO A 72 0.72 0.24 -1.74
N TYR A 73 0.45 -0.31 -2.92
CA TYR A 73 -0.80 -0.15 -3.63
C TYR A 73 -1.90 -1.01 -2.98
N GLN A 74 -2.09 -2.26 -3.43
CA GLN A 74 -3.22 -3.09 -2.99
C GLN A 74 -2.84 -4.08 -1.90
N GLU A 75 -1.63 -4.64 -1.94
CA GLU A 75 -1.18 -5.68 -1.01
C GLU A 75 -1.11 -5.17 0.43
N GLN A 76 -0.52 -4.01 0.69
CA GLN A 76 -0.51 -3.43 2.03
C GLN A 76 -1.93 -3.10 2.54
N LYS A 77 -2.81 -2.57 1.68
CA LYS A 77 -4.20 -2.28 2.05
C LYS A 77 -4.97 -3.54 2.46
N THR A 78 -4.80 -4.61 1.70
CA THR A 78 -5.46 -5.91 1.97
C THR A 78 -4.86 -6.62 3.18
N ALA A 79 -3.53 -6.61 3.33
CA ALA A 79 -2.82 -7.17 4.47
C ALA A 79 -3.19 -6.46 5.79
N ALA A 80 -3.48 -5.15 5.75
CA ALA A 80 -3.91 -4.39 6.92
C ALA A 80 -5.28 -4.82 7.47
N LEU A 81 -6.07 -5.57 6.70
CA LEU A 81 -7.38 -6.10 7.12
C LEU A 81 -7.28 -7.43 7.88
N VAL A 82 -6.10 -8.05 7.97
CA VAL A 82 -5.92 -9.37 8.58
C VAL A 82 -6.17 -9.34 10.10
N CYS A 83 -5.49 -8.44 10.81
CA CYS A 83 -5.69 -8.23 12.25
C CYS A 83 -5.13 -6.87 12.72
N LYS A 84 -5.40 -6.51 13.98
CA LYS A 84 -4.95 -5.24 14.58
C LYS A 84 -3.42 -5.06 14.56
N GLN A 85 -2.66 -6.15 14.74
CA GLN A 85 -1.19 -6.10 14.72
C GLN A 85 -0.70 -5.77 13.31
N TRP A 86 -1.20 -6.46 12.28
CA TRP A 86 -0.85 -6.22 10.89
C TRP A 86 -1.17 -4.79 10.46
N TYR A 87 -2.34 -4.29 10.82
CA TYR A 87 -2.73 -2.90 10.58
C TYR A 87 -1.71 -1.90 11.16
N ARG A 88 -1.31 -2.09 12.43
CA ARG A 88 -0.34 -1.21 13.10
C ARG A 88 1.02 -1.26 12.42
N LEU A 89 1.52 -2.45 12.11
CA LEU A 89 2.83 -2.62 11.46
C LEU A 89 2.85 -2.05 10.05
N ILE A 90 1.79 -2.25 9.25
CA ILE A 90 1.69 -1.70 7.89
C ILE A 90 1.66 -0.17 7.91
N LYS A 91 0.95 0.45 8.88
CA LYS A 91 1.05 1.89 9.09
C LYS A 91 2.47 2.34 9.40
N GLY A 92 3.18 1.60 10.25
CA GLY A 92 4.59 1.84 10.57
C GLY A 92 5.48 1.77 9.34
N VAL A 93 5.38 0.70 8.55
CA VAL A 93 6.11 0.50 7.29
C VAL A 93 5.82 1.64 6.30
N ALA A 94 4.55 2.00 6.09
CA ALA A 94 4.18 3.09 5.17
C ALA A 94 4.80 4.42 5.60
N TYR A 95 4.78 4.72 6.90
CA TYR A 95 5.42 5.91 7.47
C TYR A 95 6.94 5.90 7.27
N GLN A 96 7.61 4.77 7.56
CA GLN A 96 9.04 4.60 7.36
C GLN A 96 9.43 4.79 5.89
N CYS A 97 8.66 4.22 4.95
CA CYS A 97 8.87 4.40 3.51
C CYS A 97 8.77 5.86 3.09
N TYR A 98 7.74 6.58 3.56
CA TYR A 98 7.55 7.99 3.25
C TYR A 98 8.69 8.86 3.77
N HIS A 99 9.11 8.65 5.02
CA HIS A 99 10.24 9.36 5.60
C HIS A 99 11.57 9.03 4.91
N GLY A 100 11.78 7.76 4.54
CA GLY A 100 12.92 7.32 3.75
C GLY A 100 12.98 8.03 2.40
N PHE A 101 11.83 8.15 1.72
CA PHE A 101 11.71 8.89 0.47
C PHE A 101 12.07 10.38 0.63
N LEU A 102 11.47 11.08 1.60
CA LEU A 102 11.76 12.50 1.83
C LEU A 102 13.24 12.75 2.14
N ARG A 103 13.85 11.85 2.93
CA ARG A 103 15.28 11.91 3.23
C ARG A 103 16.12 11.71 1.97
N ALA A 104 15.80 10.71 1.15
CA ALA A 104 16.50 10.45 -0.10
C ALA A 104 16.41 11.63 -1.07
N VAL A 105 15.24 12.30 -1.17
CA VAL A 105 15.07 13.51 -1.98
C VAL A 105 15.97 14.65 -1.48
N ARG A 106 15.99 14.88 -0.16
CA ARG A 106 16.80 15.95 0.46
C ARG A 106 18.30 15.73 0.28
N GLU A 107 18.75 14.49 0.42
CA GLU A 107 20.17 14.12 0.31
C GLU A 107 20.61 13.92 -1.15
N GLY A 108 19.70 13.98 -2.12
CA GLY A 108 19.99 13.69 -3.54
C GLY A 108 20.22 12.20 -3.83
N ASN A 109 19.84 11.31 -2.92
CA ASN A 109 20.01 9.86 -3.01
C ASN A 109 18.85 9.17 -3.76
N ILE A 110 18.37 9.77 -4.85
CA ILE A 110 17.29 9.20 -5.67
C ILE A 110 17.91 8.24 -6.69
N GLN A 111 17.48 6.99 -6.65
CA GLN A 111 17.90 5.97 -7.61
C GLN A 111 16.81 5.76 -8.66
N TRP A 112 17.23 5.74 -9.93
CA TRP A 112 16.36 5.42 -11.05
C TRP A 112 16.64 3.99 -11.49
N GLU A 113 15.61 3.14 -11.43
CA GLU A 113 15.69 1.77 -11.90
C GLU A 113 14.84 1.63 -13.17
N SER A 114 15.44 1.11 -14.24
CA SER A 114 14.69 0.72 -15.44
C SER A 114 14.15 -0.69 -15.25
N ARG A 115 12.84 -0.86 -15.45
CA ARG A 115 12.22 -2.18 -15.44
C ARG A 115 12.51 -2.90 -16.75
N THR A 116 13.22 -4.02 -16.66
CA THR A 116 13.42 -4.93 -17.79
C THR A 116 12.25 -5.91 -17.86
N TYR A 117 11.64 -6.03 -19.03
CA TYR A 117 10.61 -7.03 -19.29
C TYR A 117 11.27 -8.21 -20.01
N PRO A 118 11.04 -9.46 -19.56
CA PRO A 118 11.58 -10.63 -20.23
C PRO A 118 11.05 -10.70 -21.67
N TYR A 119 11.88 -11.24 -22.57
CA TYR A 119 11.54 -11.34 -23.99
C TYR A 119 10.23 -12.15 -24.18
N PRO A 120 9.30 -11.70 -25.05
CA PRO A 120 9.44 -10.64 -26.06
C PRO A 120 9.04 -9.22 -25.59
N GLY A 121 10.02 -8.44 -25.14
CA GLY A 121 9.99 -6.98 -25.07
C GLY A 121 9.03 -6.36 -24.05
N THR A 122 9.07 -5.02 -23.99
CA THR A 122 8.11 -4.22 -23.24
C THR A 122 6.71 -4.43 -23.85
N PRO A 123 5.68 -4.72 -23.05
CA PRO A 123 4.32 -4.97 -23.56
C PRO A 123 3.69 -3.78 -24.30
N ILE A 124 4.14 -2.55 -24.03
CA ILE A 124 3.75 -1.35 -24.79
C ILE A 124 4.80 -0.99 -25.84
N THR A 125 4.34 -0.58 -27.03
CA THR A 125 5.20 -0.12 -28.13
C THR A 125 5.76 1.28 -27.87
N GLN A 126 6.97 1.55 -28.39
CA GLN A 126 7.58 2.89 -28.35
C GLN A 126 6.67 3.91 -29.03
N ARG A 127 6.42 5.04 -28.35
CA ARG A 127 5.51 6.11 -28.79
C ARG A 127 5.88 7.45 -28.17
N PHE A 128 5.58 8.54 -28.87
CA PHE A 128 5.67 9.91 -28.33
C PHE A 128 4.31 10.63 -28.46
N SER A 129 4.19 11.79 -27.82
CA SER A 129 2.95 12.59 -27.77
C SER A 129 1.71 11.81 -27.32
N HIS A 130 1.90 10.84 -26.41
CA HIS A 130 0.80 10.11 -25.77
C HIS A 130 0.24 10.93 -24.60
N SER A 131 -1.00 10.65 -24.20
CA SER A 131 -1.57 11.15 -22.95
C SER A 131 -1.50 10.08 -21.88
N ALA A 132 -1.26 10.48 -20.63
CA ALA A 132 -1.25 9.56 -19.51
C ALA A 132 -1.95 10.16 -18.29
N CYS A 133 -2.59 9.31 -17.49
CA CYS A 133 -3.19 9.69 -16.22
C CYS A 133 -3.06 8.57 -15.18
N TYR A 134 -3.15 8.93 -13.91
CA TYR A 134 -3.26 7.99 -12.79
C TYR A 134 -4.73 7.88 -12.36
N TYR A 135 -5.17 6.66 -12.07
CA TYR A 135 -6.50 6.39 -11.54
C TYR A 135 -6.40 5.70 -10.19
N ASP A 136 -6.84 6.40 -9.14
CA ASP A 136 -6.62 5.97 -7.76
C ASP A 136 -7.43 4.73 -7.36
N SER A 137 -8.67 4.61 -7.87
CA SER A 137 -9.58 3.54 -7.44
C SER A 137 -9.05 2.13 -7.71
N ASN A 138 -8.26 1.94 -8.76
CA ASN A 138 -7.57 0.68 -9.05
C ASN A 138 -6.04 0.82 -9.09
N GLN A 139 -5.51 1.94 -8.59
CA GLN A 139 -4.09 2.22 -8.48
C GLN A 139 -3.32 1.90 -9.77
N SER A 140 -3.86 2.34 -10.89
CA SER A 140 -3.29 2.05 -12.20
C SER A 140 -2.97 3.33 -12.96
N MET A 141 -1.94 3.28 -13.78
CA MET A 141 -1.62 4.33 -14.75
C MET A 141 -2.20 3.94 -16.11
N TYR A 142 -2.85 4.89 -16.77
CA TYR A 142 -3.38 4.71 -18.12
C TYR A 142 -2.57 5.52 -19.11
N VAL A 143 -2.33 4.92 -20.28
CA VAL A 143 -1.65 5.55 -21.42
C VAL A 143 -2.55 5.38 -22.65
N PHE A 144 -2.89 6.49 -23.30
CA PHE A 144 -3.73 6.49 -24.49
C PHE A 144 -3.01 7.15 -25.67
N GLY A 145 -3.11 6.48 -26.81
CA GLY A 145 -2.69 7.00 -28.11
C GLY A 145 -1.20 7.29 -28.24
N GLY A 146 -0.86 8.38 -28.91
CA GLY A 146 0.50 8.74 -29.34
C GLY A 146 0.80 8.28 -30.78
N CYS A 147 2.04 8.46 -31.22
CA CYS A 147 2.49 8.04 -32.56
C CYS A 147 3.93 7.53 -32.54
N THR A 148 4.32 6.83 -33.61
CA THR A 148 5.70 6.36 -33.81
C THR A 148 6.50 7.35 -34.65
N GLN A 149 7.82 7.34 -34.50
CA GLN A 149 8.73 8.23 -35.23
C GLN A 149 8.57 8.10 -36.75
N SER A 150 8.26 6.90 -37.23
CA SER A 150 8.21 6.56 -38.67
C SER A 150 6.95 7.06 -39.37
N SER A 151 5.90 7.45 -38.64
CA SER A 151 4.62 7.82 -39.24
C SER A 151 3.84 8.77 -38.33
N CYS A 152 4.07 10.08 -38.48
CA CYS A 152 3.27 11.11 -37.80
C CYS A 152 1.79 11.10 -38.22
N ASN A 153 1.47 10.50 -39.37
CA ASN A 153 0.10 10.35 -39.87
C ASN A 153 -0.63 9.11 -39.33
N ALA A 154 0.07 8.20 -38.65
CA ALA A 154 -0.53 7.03 -38.03
C ALA A 154 -0.48 7.17 -36.51
N ALA A 155 -1.57 7.66 -35.94
CA ALA A 155 -1.76 7.75 -34.50
C ALA A 155 -2.30 6.42 -33.96
N PHE A 156 -1.79 6.00 -32.81
CA PHE A 156 -2.38 4.94 -32.03
C PHE A 156 -3.72 5.40 -31.44
N ASN A 157 -4.68 4.49 -31.41
CA ASN A 157 -5.98 4.66 -30.76
C ASN A 157 -6.20 3.59 -29.67
N ASP A 158 -5.12 2.97 -29.20
CA ASP A 158 -5.14 1.95 -28.16
C ASP A 158 -5.07 2.59 -26.76
N LEU A 159 -5.61 1.86 -25.80
CA LEU A 159 -5.49 2.15 -24.38
C LEU A 159 -4.61 1.08 -23.75
N TRP A 160 -3.68 1.52 -22.91
CA TRP A 160 -2.82 0.68 -22.09
C TRP A 160 -3.04 1.03 -20.63
N ARG A 161 -3.02 0.01 -19.77
CA ARG A 161 -3.10 0.14 -18.32
C ARG A 161 -1.87 -0.51 -17.71
N LEU A 162 -1.10 0.23 -16.92
CA LEU A 162 -0.08 -0.32 -16.03
C LEU A 162 -0.71 -0.50 -14.65
N ASP A 163 -0.84 -1.75 -14.22
CA ASP A 163 -1.22 -2.10 -12.85
C ASP A 163 0.00 -1.86 -11.95
N LEU A 164 -0.09 -0.92 -11.00
CA LEU A 164 1.06 -0.58 -10.15
C LEU A 164 1.30 -1.63 -9.06
N ASN A 165 0.33 -2.50 -8.78
CA ASN A 165 0.50 -3.59 -7.83
C ASN A 165 1.40 -4.68 -8.41
N SER A 166 1.02 -5.23 -9.57
CA SER A 166 1.79 -6.27 -10.25
C SER A 166 2.94 -5.73 -11.10
N LYS A 167 2.92 -4.44 -11.43
CA LYS A 167 3.83 -3.77 -12.38
C LYS A 167 3.72 -4.34 -13.79
N GLU A 168 2.52 -4.82 -14.14
CA GLU A 168 2.24 -5.42 -15.45
C GLU A 168 1.42 -4.47 -16.33
N TRP A 169 1.74 -4.47 -17.62
CA TRP A 169 0.91 -3.77 -18.61
C TRP A 169 -0.16 -4.69 -19.14
N ILE A 170 -1.35 -4.12 -19.24
CA ILE A 170 -2.56 -4.76 -19.73
C ILE A 170 -3.09 -3.88 -20.86
N ARG A 171 -3.60 -4.49 -21.93
CA ARG A 171 -4.32 -3.79 -23.00
C ARG A 171 -5.82 -3.98 -22.79
N PRO A 172 -6.54 -3.02 -22.17
CA PRO A 172 -7.97 -3.16 -21.97
C PRO A 172 -8.69 -3.16 -23.32
N LEU A 173 -9.69 -4.04 -23.45
CA LEU A 173 -10.62 -3.98 -24.57
C LEU A 173 -11.66 -2.90 -24.25
N ALA A 174 -11.52 -1.73 -24.87
CA ALA A 174 -12.53 -0.68 -24.79
C ALA A 174 -13.62 -0.96 -25.83
N SER A 175 -14.67 -1.69 -25.43
CA SER A 175 -15.92 -1.77 -26.20
C SER A 175 -17.00 -0.99 -25.47
N GLY A 176 -17.56 0.04 -26.12
CA GLY A 176 -18.76 0.70 -25.60
C GLY A 176 -19.95 -0.26 -25.67
N ARG A 177 -20.69 -0.42 -24.57
CA ARG A 177 -22.05 -0.97 -24.66
C ARG A 177 -22.97 0.15 -25.13
N SER A 178 -23.46 0.03 -26.36
CA SER A 178 -24.57 0.85 -26.83
C SER A 178 -25.82 0.38 -26.07
N VAL A 179 -26.24 1.14 -25.08
CA VAL A 179 -27.57 0.97 -24.47
C VAL A 179 -28.50 1.86 -25.26
N LEU A 180 -29.27 1.24 -26.17
CA LEU A 180 -30.43 1.84 -26.82
C LEU A 180 -31.61 1.88 -25.84
#